data_AF-A0A0C9WDE5-F1
#
_entry.id   AF-A0A0C9WDE5-F1
#
_cell.length_a   1.000
_cell.length_b   1.000
_cell.length_c   1.000
_cell.angle_alpha   90.00
_cell.angle_beta   90.00
_cell.angle_gamma   90.00
#
_symmetry.space_group_name_H-M   'P 1'
#
loop_
_entity.id
_entity.type
_entity.pdbx_description
1 polymer ?
#
loop_
_entity_poly.entity_id
_entity_poly.type
_entity_poly.pdbx_seq_one_letter_code
_entity_poly.pdbx_strand_id
1 'polypeptide(L)'
;TIFVCPTYYLLQTFAGRSRKVIFGIPPAYHGNDVAYYFNSLGYAPPYNDTQFITAFSQSFMSVAKYCDVNMKFYPTNITPYWDEYCIGATELLFN
;
A
#
# COMPACT_ATOMS: atom_id res chain seq x y z
N THR A 1 6.44 -14.99 -7.12
CA THR A 1 5.33 -15.35 -8.04
C THR A 1 4.13 -15.99 -7.36
N ILE A 2 4.25 -16.64 -6.19
CA ILE A 2 3.13 -17.29 -5.49
C ILE A 2 2.05 -16.35 -4.93
N PHE A 3 2.36 -15.06 -4.68
CA PHE A 3 1.38 -14.09 -4.17
C PHE A 3 0.81 -13.20 -5.27
N VAL A 4 1.69 -12.62 -6.12
CA VAL A 4 1.30 -11.62 -7.12
C VAL A 4 0.28 -12.15 -8.15
N CYS A 5 0.56 -13.28 -8.80
CA CYS A 5 -0.33 -13.81 -9.84
C CYS A 5 -1.70 -14.23 -9.27
N PRO A 6 -1.78 -14.96 -8.14
CA PRO A 6 -3.07 -15.30 -7.55
C PRO A 6 -3.89 -14.10 -7.07
N THR A 7 -3.25 -13.00 -6.64
CA THR A 7 -3.98 -11.79 -6.22
C THR A 7 -4.87 -11.22 -7.33
N TYR A 8 -4.52 -11.41 -8.61
CA TYR A 8 -5.37 -10.94 -9.71
C TYR A 8 -6.75 -11.61 -9.74
N TYR A 9 -6.88 -12.88 -9.35
CA TYR A 9 -8.19 -13.54 -9.27
C TYR A 9 -9.07 -12.92 -8.17
N LEU A 10 -8.46 -12.56 -7.05
CA LEU A 10 -9.17 -11.85 -5.97
C LEU A 10 -9.62 -10.46 -6.45
N LEU A 11 -8.74 -9.73 -7.13
CA LEU A 11 -9.05 -8.40 -7.66
C LEU A 11 -10.16 -8.43 -8.72
N GLN A 12 -10.15 -9.43 -9.60
CA GLN A 12 -11.22 -9.62 -10.59
C GLN A 12 -12.58 -9.87 -9.92
N THR A 13 -12.60 -10.61 -8.81
CA THR A 13 -13.82 -10.86 -8.04
C THR A 13 -14.41 -9.57 -7.44
N PHE A 14 -13.55 -8.61 -7.11
CA PHE A 14 -13.93 -7.33 -6.50
C PHE A 14 -13.59 -6.14 -7.40
N ALA A 15 -13.71 -6.29 -8.73
CA ALA A 15 -13.46 -5.21 -9.67
C ALA A 15 -14.38 -4.00 -9.38
N GLY A 16 -13.83 -2.78 -9.46
CA GLY A 16 -14.52 -1.54 -9.08
C GLY A 16 -14.78 -1.39 -7.57
N ARG A 17 -14.19 -2.25 -6.74
CA ARG A 17 -14.31 -2.20 -5.26
C ARG A 17 -13.02 -2.58 -4.53
N SER A 18 -11.98 -2.89 -5.28
CA SER A 18 -10.67 -3.31 -4.77
C SER A 18 -9.61 -2.39 -5.32
N ARG A 19 -8.43 -2.43 -4.70
CA ARG A 19 -7.26 -1.66 -5.11
C ARG A 19 -6.04 -2.56 -4.95
N LYS A 20 -5.07 -2.40 -5.84
CA LYS A 20 -3.84 -3.20 -5.81
C LYS A 20 -2.61 -2.33 -5.62
N VAL A 21 -1.71 -2.81 -4.79
CA VAL A 21 -0.38 -2.24 -4.58
C VAL A 21 0.69 -3.33 -4.57
N ILE A 22 1.91 -2.96 -4.93
CA ILE A 22 3.12 -3.76 -4.76
C ILE A 22 4.07 -3.00 -3.82
N PHE A 23 4.63 -3.71 -2.84
CA PHE A 23 5.75 -3.23 -2.03
C PHE A 23 7.06 -3.61 -2.71
N GLY A 24 7.91 -2.63 -3.01
CA GLY A 24 9.06 -2.75 -3.89
C GLY A 24 10.39 -2.28 -3.28
N ILE A 25 10.45 -1.94 -2.00
CA ILE A 25 11.72 -1.59 -1.35
C ILE A 25 12.62 -2.83 -1.28
N PRO A 26 13.81 -2.83 -1.93
CA PRO A 26 14.69 -4.00 -1.93
C PRO A 26 15.08 -4.44 -0.51
N PRO A 27 15.12 -5.75 -0.22
CA PRO A 27 14.96 -6.89 -1.16
C PRO A 27 13.50 -7.32 -1.42
N ALA A 28 12.50 -6.60 -0.87
CA ALA A 28 11.07 -6.85 -1.04
C ALA A 28 10.65 -8.31 -0.75
N TYR A 29 11.21 -8.91 0.31
CA TYR A 29 10.79 -10.24 0.74
C TYR A 29 9.40 -10.20 1.39
N HIS A 30 8.77 -11.36 1.42
CA HIS A 30 7.47 -11.55 2.08
C HIS A 30 7.54 -11.06 3.54
N GLY A 31 6.65 -10.13 3.88
CA GLY A 31 6.52 -9.57 5.23
C GLY A 31 7.43 -8.37 5.53
N ASN A 32 8.27 -7.90 4.59
CA ASN A 32 9.08 -6.69 4.83
C ASN A 32 8.23 -5.42 4.93
N ASP A 33 7.06 -5.42 4.30
CA ASP A 33 6.06 -4.35 4.37
C ASP A 33 5.45 -4.19 5.77
N VAL A 34 5.40 -5.27 6.58
CA VAL A 34 4.81 -5.30 7.93
C VAL A 34 5.36 -4.18 8.83
N ALA A 35 6.66 -3.89 8.75
CA ALA A 35 7.28 -2.83 9.56
C ALA A 35 6.73 -1.43 9.25
N TYR A 36 6.27 -1.19 8.02
CA TYR A 36 5.73 0.09 7.57
C TYR A 36 4.26 0.28 7.96
N TYR A 37 3.53 -0.79 8.27
CA TYR A 37 2.17 -0.69 8.84
C TYR A 37 2.19 -0.24 10.29
N PHE A 38 3.07 -0.84 11.10
CA PHE A 38 3.03 -0.68 12.57
C PHE A 38 4.06 0.31 13.11
N ASN A 39 5.24 0.41 12.48
CA ASN A 39 6.33 1.32 12.84
C ASN A 39 6.54 1.47 14.36
N SER A 40 6.69 0.34 15.06
CA SER A 40 6.80 0.32 16.53
C SER A 40 8.26 0.23 16.98
N LEU A 41 8.51 0.65 18.23
CA LEU A 41 9.83 0.50 18.87
C LEU A 41 10.26 -0.97 18.88
N GLY A 42 11.42 -1.27 18.30
CA GLY A 42 11.93 -2.65 18.12
C GLY A 42 11.49 -3.32 16.81
N TYR A 43 10.64 -2.67 16.02
CA TYR A 43 10.18 -3.14 14.70
C TYR A 43 10.07 -1.97 13.71
N ALA A 44 11.13 -1.15 13.68
CA ALA A 44 11.21 0.00 12.79
C ALA A 44 11.46 -0.43 11.33
N PRO A 45 10.92 0.30 10.33
CA PRO A 45 11.21 0.05 8.93
C PRO A 45 12.72 0.11 8.62
N PRO A 46 13.28 -0.87 7.90
CA PRO A 46 14.70 -0.86 7.54
C PRO A 46 15.09 0.32 6.64
N TYR A 47 14.22 0.68 5.69
CA TYR A 47 14.35 1.92 4.93
C TYR A 47 13.64 3.04 5.70
N ASN A 48 14.45 3.83 6.41
CA ASN A 48 13.99 4.90 7.27
C ASN A 48 13.86 6.23 6.50
N ASP A 49 12.81 6.34 5.71
CA ASP A 49 12.41 7.58 5.04
C ASP A 49 11.03 8.02 5.56
N THR A 50 10.98 9.19 6.19
CA THR A 50 9.75 9.68 6.84
C THR A 50 8.63 9.93 5.83
N GLN A 51 8.95 10.37 4.61
CA GLN A 51 7.96 10.66 3.59
C GLN A 51 7.34 9.36 3.05
N PHE A 52 8.17 8.35 2.77
CA PHE A 52 7.75 7.01 2.38
C PHE A 52 6.92 6.34 3.46
N ILE A 53 7.40 6.34 4.72
CA ILE A 53 6.68 5.73 5.84
C ILE A 53 5.31 6.40 6.03
N THR A 54 5.25 7.73 5.92
CA THR A 54 3.98 8.49 6.00
C THR A 54 3.07 8.16 4.82
N ALA A 55 3.60 8.04 3.61
CA ALA A 55 2.84 7.68 2.42
C ALA A 55 2.22 6.29 2.55
N PHE A 56 3.04 5.30 2.93
CA PHE A 56 2.64 3.90 3.07
C PHE A 56 1.62 3.70 4.19
N SER A 57 1.98 4.03 5.45
CA SER A 57 1.16 3.76 6.63
C SER A 57 -0.20 4.44 6.56
N GLN A 58 -0.22 5.70 6.12
CA GLN A 58 -1.45 6.48 6.04
C GLN A 58 -2.43 5.89 5.02
N SER A 59 -1.99 5.39 3.86
CA SER A 59 -2.91 4.81 2.88
C SER A 59 -3.82 3.74 3.51
N PHE A 60 -3.26 2.87 4.35
CA PHE A 60 -4.06 1.85 5.04
C PHE A 60 -4.88 2.41 6.21
N MET A 61 -4.34 3.38 6.96
CA MET A 61 -5.11 4.06 8.00
C MET A 61 -6.29 4.86 7.44
N SER A 62 -6.17 5.42 6.23
CA SER A 62 -7.23 6.17 5.57
C SER A 62 -8.40 5.26 5.20
N VAL A 63 -8.13 4.01 4.80
CA VAL A 63 -9.19 2.99 4.66
C VAL A 63 -9.88 2.75 5.99
N ALA A 64 -9.13 2.55 7.08
CA ALA A 64 -9.72 2.30 8.40
C ALA A 64 -10.52 3.48 8.96
N LYS A 65 -10.08 4.72 8.67
CA LYS A 65 -10.67 5.95 9.24
C LYS A 65 -11.80 6.54 8.38
N TYR A 66 -11.69 6.43 7.06
CA TYR A 66 -12.58 7.12 6.11
C TYR A 66 -13.24 6.20 5.09
N CYS A 67 -12.90 4.90 5.08
CA CYS A 67 -13.28 3.98 3.99
C CYS A 67 -12.81 4.45 2.59
N ASP A 68 -11.79 5.33 2.54
CA ASP A 68 -11.22 5.86 1.30
C ASP A 68 -9.70 6.02 1.47
N VAL A 69 -8.94 5.36 0.60
CA VAL A 69 -7.46 5.40 0.61
C VAL A 69 -6.89 6.74 0.17
N ASN A 70 -7.66 7.53 -0.59
CA ASN A 70 -7.23 8.82 -1.13
C ASN A 70 -7.46 9.97 -0.16
N MET A 71 -8.22 9.74 0.92
CA MET A 71 -8.39 10.72 1.98
C MET A 71 -7.08 10.86 2.77
N LYS A 72 -6.51 12.07 2.77
CA LYS A 72 -5.26 12.36 3.46
C LYS A 72 -5.52 13.13 4.75
N PHE A 73 -4.77 12.80 5.79
CA PHE A 73 -4.82 13.50 7.08
C PHE A 73 -3.44 13.94 7.60
N TYR A 74 -2.35 13.56 6.92
CA TYR A 74 -1.08 14.29 7.03
C TYR A 74 -0.83 15.11 5.75
N PRO A 75 -0.60 16.43 5.85
CA PRO A 75 -0.38 17.30 4.68
C PRO A 75 0.83 16.92 3.83
N THR A 76 1.82 16.24 4.41
CA THR A 76 3.06 15.83 3.74
C THR A 76 2.94 14.51 2.98
N ASN A 77 1.77 13.85 2.98
CA ASN A 77 1.58 12.59 2.30
C ASN A 77 1.60 12.76 0.77
N ILE A 78 2.59 12.12 0.13
CA ILE A 78 2.83 12.20 -1.31
C ILE A 78 2.15 11.10 -2.12
N THR A 79 1.43 10.15 -1.50
CA THR A 79 0.82 9.03 -2.23
C THR A 79 -0.04 9.58 -3.37
N PRO A 80 0.18 9.15 -4.63
CA PRO A 80 -0.65 9.58 -5.75
C PRO A 80 -2.09 9.09 -5.56
N TYR A 81 -3.00 9.57 -6.40
CA TYR A 81 -4.35 9.02 -6.43
C TYR A 81 -4.30 7.52 -6.73
N TRP A 82 -4.99 6.72 -5.92
CA TRP A 82 -5.03 5.28 -6.01
C TRP A 82 -6.41 4.83 -6.50
N ASP A 83 -6.46 4.61 -7.81
CA ASP A 83 -7.65 4.17 -8.51
C ASP A 83 -8.13 2.80 -8.04
N GLU A 84 -9.45 2.60 -8.16
CA GLU A 84 -10.05 1.28 -8.03
C GLU A 84 -9.59 0.39 -9.17
N TYR A 85 -9.29 -0.86 -8.83
CA TYR A 85 -8.89 -1.86 -9.78
C TYR A 85 -10.04 -2.19 -10.73
N CYS A 86 -9.76 -2.09 -12.04
CA CYS A 86 -10.55 -2.67 -13.12
C CYS A 86 -9.63 -3.49 -14.05
N ILE A 87 -10.22 -4.26 -14.96
CA ILE A 87 -9.43 -5.09 -15.89
C ILE A 87 -8.59 -4.17 -16.78
N GLY A 88 -7.26 -4.28 -16.69
CA GLY A 88 -6.31 -3.41 -17.39
C GLY A 88 -5.96 -2.12 -16.64
N ALA A 89 -6.37 -1.96 -15.39
CA ALA A 89 -6.07 -0.78 -14.57
C ALA A 89 -4.61 -0.70 -14.09
N THR A 90 -4.23 0.52 -13.72
CA THR A 90 -2.96 0.85 -13.06
C THR A 90 -2.90 0.29 -11.64
N GLU A 91 -1.71 -0.12 -11.23
CA GLU A 91 -1.41 -0.61 -9.88
C GLU A 91 -0.48 0.40 -9.18
N LEU A 92 -0.61 0.54 -7.85
CA LEU A 92 0.30 1.39 -7.09
C LEU A 92 1.60 0.63 -6.78
N LEU A 93 2.73 1.32 -6.80
CA LEU A 93 4.03 0.78 -6.40
C LEU A 93 4.60 1.67 -5.31
N PHE A 94 4.90 1.08 -4.15
CA PHE A 94 5.71 1.72 -3.12
C PHE A 94 7.17 1.27 -3.27
N ASN A 95 8.06 2.17 -3.68
CA ASN A 95 9.49 1.90 -3.88
C ASN A 95 10.39 3.07 -3.47
#